data_AF-A0A0K8R9I4-F1
#
_entry.id   AF-A0A0K8R9I4-F1
#
_cell.length_a   1.000
_cell.length_b   1.000
_cell.length_c   1.000
_cell.angle_alpha   90.00
_cell.angle_beta   90.00
_cell.angle_gamma   90.00
#
_symmetry.space_group_name_H-M   'P 1'
#
loop_
_entity.id
_entity.type
_entity.pdbx_description
1 polymer ?
#
loop_
_entity_poly.entity_id
_entity_poly.type
_entity_poly.pdbx_seq_one_letter_code
_entity_poly.pdbx_strand_id
1 'polypeptide(L)'
;MTRYARNCTAGAVYPYHEKQKDTQTCGYGTQKMRLGKDAVKDFDCCCLSLQPCRNPVITPDGFLFDKEAILEYIIRRKAENARLLKEYEAQKRRDEKELAELAAAEQRSKAQSFVKKESTIVSTPLASANGNRFADDDEKPSVSNMTSGKDGQVCT
;
A
#
# COMPACT_ATOMS: atom_id res chain seq x y z
N MET A 1 1.08 20.25 -44.23
CA MET A 1 2.06 19.27 -43.71
C MET A 1 1.67 18.89 -42.29
N THR A 2 1.35 17.62 -42.10
CA THR A 2 0.86 17.05 -40.84
C THR A 2 1.91 17.15 -39.74
N ARG A 3 1.50 17.55 -38.53
CA ARG A 3 2.36 17.86 -37.37
C ARG A 3 3.14 16.65 -36.82
N TYR A 4 3.00 15.47 -37.44
CA TYR A 4 3.61 14.21 -37.03
C TYR A 4 5.14 14.19 -37.19
N ALA A 5 5.71 15.03 -38.06
CA ALA A 5 7.15 15.08 -38.28
C ALA A 5 7.97 15.76 -37.16
N ARG A 6 7.32 16.29 -36.10
CA ARG A 6 7.99 17.07 -35.05
C ARG A 6 8.23 16.32 -33.75
N ASN A 7 7.50 15.22 -33.51
CA ASN A 7 7.60 14.41 -32.29
C ASN A 7 7.88 12.96 -32.70
N CYS A 8 9.04 12.44 -32.33
CA CYS A 8 9.49 11.08 -32.66
C CYS A 8 9.01 10.03 -31.64
N THR A 9 7.74 10.10 -31.20
CA THR A 9 7.16 9.16 -30.20
C THR A 9 6.83 7.79 -30.78
N ALA A 10 6.75 7.66 -32.10
CA ALA A 10 6.40 6.43 -32.81
C ALA A 10 7.58 5.72 -33.49
N GLY A 11 8.81 6.15 -33.23
CA GLY A 11 10.03 5.48 -33.72
C GLY A 11 10.37 4.25 -32.87
N ALA A 12 11.13 3.30 -33.44
CA ALA A 12 11.59 2.10 -32.72
C ALA A 12 12.54 2.42 -31.54
N VAL A 13 13.24 3.56 -31.60
CA VAL A 13 14.09 4.07 -30.53
C VAL A 13 13.55 5.42 -30.09
N TYR A 14 13.20 5.51 -28.80
CA TYR A 14 12.70 6.75 -28.21
C TYR A 14 13.88 7.64 -27.77
N PRO A 15 14.15 8.76 -28.46
CA PRO A 15 15.39 9.50 -28.31
C PRO A 15 15.39 10.32 -27.01
N TYR A 16 16.60 10.63 -26.52
CA TYR A 16 16.81 11.37 -25.27
C TYR A 16 16.12 12.74 -25.23
N HIS A 17 16.02 13.43 -26.37
CA HIS A 17 15.37 14.74 -26.45
C HIS A 17 13.84 14.65 -26.31
N GLU A 18 13.21 13.60 -26.83
CA GLU A 18 11.78 13.36 -26.61
C GLU A 18 11.54 12.99 -25.14
N LYS A 19 12.38 12.13 -24.55
CA LYS A 19 12.35 11.82 -23.11
C LYS A 19 12.37 13.10 -22.27
N GLN A 20 13.26 14.03 -22.56
CA GLN A 20 13.34 15.31 -21.83
C GLN A 20 12.09 16.18 -22.01
N LYS A 21 11.57 16.31 -23.23
CA LYS A 21 10.34 17.07 -23.51
C LYS A 21 9.13 16.49 -22.76
N ASP A 22 8.98 15.18 -22.78
CA ASP A 22 7.88 14.51 -22.11
C ASP A 22 8.04 14.58 -20.58
N THR A 23 9.26 14.48 -20.07
CA THR A 23 9.56 14.70 -18.65
C THR A 23 9.18 16.13 -18.22
N GLN A 24 9.53 17.14 -19.03
CA GLN A 24 9.18 18.55 -18.77
C GLN A 24 7.66 18.78 -18.83
N THR A 25 6.97 18.19 -19.79
CA THR A 25 5.52 18.38 -19.99
C THR A 25 4.70 17.63 -18.96
N CYS A 26 5.06 16.38 -18.67
CA CYS A 26 4.36 15.53 -17.71
C CYS A 26 4.71 15.86 -16.26
N GLY A 27 5.81 16.58 -16.01
CA GLY A 27 6.30 16.89 -14.66
C GLY A 27 6.77 15.66 -13.87
N TYR A 28 6.86 14.49 -14.51
CA TYR A 28 7.22 13.23 -13.89
C TYR A 28 8.61 12.78 -14.36
N GLY A 29 9.44 12.33 -13.42
CA GLY A 29 10.84 11.93 -13.66
C GLY A 29 11.85 12.99 -13.21
N THR A 30 13.14 12.64 -13.30
CA THR A 30 14.24 13.51 -12.82
C THR A 30 14.58 14.59 -13.85
N GLN A 31 14.22 15.83 -13.54
CA GLN A 31 14.62 16.99 -14.34
C GLN A 31 15.89 17.63 -13.78
N LYS A 32 16.87 17.90 -14.65
CA LYS A 32 18.08 18.66 -14.30
C LYS A 32 17.93 20.06 -14.87
N MET A 33 17.57 21.03 -14.04
CA MET A 33 17.52 22.45 -14.42
C MET A 33 18.16 23.34 -13.36
N ARG A 34 18.60 24.54 -13.76
CA ARG A 34 19.03 25.57 -12.82
C ARG A 34 17.81 26.30 -12.28
N LEU A 35 17.64 26.28 -10.97
CA LEU A 35 16.57 27.00 -10.28
C LEU A 35 16.97 28.47 -10.09
N GLY A 36 16.01 29.38 -10.26
CA GLY A 36 16.19 30.81 -10.02
C GLY A 36 16.00 31.19 -8.55
N LYS A 37 16.08 32.49 -8.26
CA LYS A 37 15.84 33.05 -6.91
C LYS A 37 14.41 32.76 -6.44
N ASP A 38 13.46 32.78 -7.35
CA ASP A 38 12.03 32.49 -7.15
C ASP A 38 11.75 31.08 -6.62
N ALA A 39 12.66 30.13 -6.83
CA ALA A 39 12.54 28.78 -6.28
C ALA A 39 12.91 28.72 -4.78
N VAL A 40 13.53 29.77 -4.24
CA VAL A 40 13.96 29.82 -2.84
C VAL A 40 13.03 30.75 -2.08
N LYS A 41 12.56 30.30 -0.91
CA LYS A 41 11.75 31.13 -0.02
C LYS A 41 12.58 32.33 0.48
N ASP A 42 12.00 33.52 0.43
CA ASP A 42 12.59 34.71 1.06
C ASP A 42 12.66 34.55 2.60
N PHE A 43 13.58 35.29 3.23
CA PHE A 43 13.89 35.15 4.66
C PHE A 43 12.73 35.61 5.56
N ASP A 44 12.01 36.65 5.16
CA ASP A 44 10.89 37.29 5.86
C ASP A 44 9.53 36.66 5.57
N CYS A 45 9.49 35.63 4.73
CA CYS A 45 8.26 34.93 4.35
C CYS A 45 7.94 33.75 5.29
N CYS A 46 6.65 33.55 5.54
CA CYS A 46 6.15 32.42 6.32
C CYS A 46 6.38 31.09 5.60
N CYS A 47 6.84 30.05 6.30
CA CYS A 47 7.05 28.72 5.72
C CYS A 47 5.75 28.00 5.29
N LEU A 48 4.57 28.50 5.69
CA LEU A 48 3.27 27.92 5.30
C LEU A 48 2.62 28.67 4.14
N SER A 49 2.52 30.00 4.24
CA SER A 49 1.83 30.82 3.22
C SER A 49 2.75 31.30 2.10
N LEU A 50 4.08 31.26 2.28
CA LEU A 50 5.08 31.85 1.38
C LEU A 50 4.82 33.34 1.10
N GLN A 51 4.10 34.01 2.00
CA GLN A 51 3.87 35.45 1.99
C GLN A 51 4.72 36.12 3.07
N PRO A 52 5.08 37.39 2.91
CA PRO A 52 5.79 38.15 3.93
C PRO A 52 5.02 38.16 5.25
N CYS A 53 5.71 37.87 6.35
CA CYS A 53 5.08 37.75 7.66
C CYS A 53 4.59 39.10 8.19
N ARG A 54 3.37 39.15 8.73
CA ARG A 54 2.86 40.34 9.45
C ARG A 54 3.25 40.30 10.92
N ASN A 55 3.03 39.14 11.56
CA ASN A 55 3.29 38.90 12.96
C ASN A 55 4.18 37.65 13.09
N PRO A 56 5.51 37.81 12.91
CA PRO A 56 6.43 36.69 12.86
C PRO A 56 6.53 35.99 14.21
N VAL A 57 6.45 34.67 14.18
CA VAL A 57 6.76 33.77 15.30
C VAL A 57 7.77 32.73 14.83
N ILE A 58 8.69 32.38 15.73
CA ILE A 58 9.81 31.47 15.41
C ILE A 58 9.68 30.22 16.28
N THR A 59 9.87 29.05 15.67
CA THR A 59 10.00 27.80 16.41
C THR A 59 11.43 27.63 16.96
N PRO A 60 11.65 26.78 17.99
CA PRO A 60 12.99 26.51 18.50
C PRO A 60 13.99 26.05 17.42
N ASP A 61 13.51 25.39 16.37
CA ASP A 61 14.31 24.92 15.23
C ASP A 61 14.69 26.04 14.24
N GLY A 62 14.21 27.27 14.45
CA GLY A 62 14.53 28.43 13.63
C GLY A 62 13.64 28.65 12.41
N PHE A 63 12.46 28.02 12.33
CA PHE A 63 11.52 28.27 11.25
C PHE A 63 10.62 29.48 11.53
N LEU A 64 10.45 30.33 10.52
CA LEU A 64 9.62 31.54 10.58
C LEU A 64 8.20 31.27 10.08
N PHE A 65 7.21 31.67 10.89
CA PHE A 65 5.80 31.57 10.54
C PHE A 65 5.04 32.85 10.87
N ASP A 66 3.92 33.05 10.20
CA ASP A 66 2.88 33.95 10.67
C ASP A 66 2.09 33.31 11.81
N LYS A 67 1.84 34.09 12.86
CA LYS A 67 1.09 33.64 14.05
C LYS A 67 -0.26 33.03 13.72
N GLU A 68 -1.03 33.64 12.83
CA GLU A 68 -2.36 33.15 12.44
C GLU A 68 -2.24 31.82 11.67
N ALA A 69 -1.40 31.78 10.65
CA ALA A 69 -1.21 30.62 9.79
C ALA A 69 -0.74 29.37 10.57
N ILE A 70 0.21 29.52 11.49
CA ILE A 70 0.72 28.37 12.26
C ILE A 70 -0.34 27.83 13.24
N LEU A 71 -1.13 28.70 13.86
CA LEU A 71 -2.17 28.28 14.80
C LEU A 71 -3.31 27.56 14.09
N GLU A 72 -3.77 28.10 12.97
CA GLU A 72 -4.78 27.44 12.12
C GLU A 72 -4.28 26.08 11.63
N TYR A 73 -3.03 26.00 11.19
CA TYR A 73 -2.40 24.76 10.77
C TYR A 73 -2.39 23.71 11.90
N ILE A 74 -1.99 24.10 13.12
CA ILE A 74 -1.94 23.19 14.27
C ILE A 74 -3.32 22.66 14.61
N ILE A 75 -4.34 23.53 14.67
CA ILE A 75 -5.72 23.11 14.99
C ILE A 75 -6.23 22.13 13.93
N ARG A 76 -6.08 22.48 12.64
CA ARG A 76 -6.49 21.62 11.53
C ARG A 76 -5.80 20.27 11.57
N ARG A 77 -4.48 20.24 11.77
CA ARG A 77 -3.71 18.99 11.82
C ARG A 77 -4.06 18.12 13.01
N LYS A 78 -4.32 18.71 14.18
CA LYS A 78 -4.80 17.95 15.34
C LYS A 78 -6.15 17.30 15.08
N ALA A 79 -7.08 18.02 14.45
CA ALA A 79 -8.40 17.48 14.10
C ALA A 79 -8.30 16.35 13.06
N GLU A 80 -7.48 16.53 12.01
CA GLU A 80 -7.21 15.50 11.00
C GLU A 80 -6.58 14.24 11.63
N ASN A 81 -5.57 14.39 12.48
CA ASN A 81 -4.94 13.27 13.17
C ASN A 81 -5.91 12.53 14.09
N ALA A 82 -6.76 13.25 14.84
CA ALA A 82 -7.77 12.62 15.69
C ALA A 82 -8.77 11.80 14.86
N ARG A 83 -9.16 12.29 13.68
CA ARG A 83 -10.04 11.56 12.75
C ARG A 83 -9.35 10.30 12.22
N LEU A 84 -8.11 10.42 11.73
CA LEU A 84 -7.35 9.29 11.17
C LEU A 84 -7.07 8.22 12.23
N LEU A 85 -6.74 8.61 13.47
CA LEU A 85 -6.54 7.68 14.57
C LEU A 85 -7.80 6.88 14.88
N LYS A 86 -8.97 7.54 14.90
CA LYS A 86 -10.26 6.87 15.12
C LYS A 86 -10.58 5.88 13.99
N GLU A 87 -10.31 6.25 12.74
CA GLU A 87 -10.50 5.36 11.58
C GLU A 87 -9.55 4.15 11.65
N TYR A 88 -8.28 4.37 12.01
CA TYR A 88 -7.29 3.32 12.21
C TYR A 88 -7.68 2.37 13.35
N GLU A 89 -8.11 2.87 14.50
CA GLU A 89 -8.57 2.04 15.62
C GLU A 89 -9.82 1.23 15.25
N ALA A 90 -10.72 1.80 14.45
CA ALA A 90 -11.88 1.07 13.96
C ALA A 90 -11.51 -0.06 12.99
N GLN A 91 -10.54 0.17 12.10
CA GLN A 91 -9.99 -0.85 11.20
C GLN A 91 -9.30 -1.96 11.99
N LYS A 92 -8.38 -1.60 12.88
CA LYS A 92 -7.66 -2.57 13.73
C LYS A 92 -8.60 -3.50 14.51
N ARG A 93 -9.68 -2.96 15.09
CA ARG A 93 -10.68 -3.78 15.81
C ARG A 93 -11.50 -4.70 14.90
N ARG A 94 -11.67 -4.37 13.61
CA ARG A 94 -12.34 -5.26 12.65
C ARG A 94 -11.40 -6.40 12.29
N ASP A 95 -10.16 -6.08 11.96
CA ASP A 95 -9.13 -7.06 11.60
C ASP A 95 -8.88 -8.05 12.76
N GLU A 96 -8.82 -7.56 14.00
CA GLU A 96 -8.70 -8.40 15.20
C GLU A 96 -9.89 -9.35 15.38
N LYS A 97 -11.11 -8.90 15.08
CA LYS A 97 -12.32 -9.73 15.15
C LYS A 97 -12.34 -10.77 14.04
N GLU A 98 -12.04 -10.38 12.81
CA GLU A 98 -11.98 -11.30 11.67
C GLU A 98 -10.92 -12.38 11.92
N LEU A 99 -9.75 -12.01 12.44
CA LEU A 99 -8.70 -12.97 12.80
C LEU A 99 -9.14 -13.92 13.93
N ALA A 100 -9.82 -13.40 14.95
CA ALA A 100 -10.34 -14.23 16.04
C ALA A 100 -11.45 -15.19 15.55
N GLU A 101 -12.32 -14.73 14.66
CA GLU A 101 -13.38 -15.55 14.05
C GLU A 101 -12.79 -16.65 13.16
N LEU A 102 -11.78 -16.34 12.34
CA LEU A 102 -11.06 -17.32 11.54
C LEU A 102 -10.35 -18.36 12.41
N ALA A 103 -9.67 -17.94 13.47
CA ALA A 103 -9.03 -18.86 14.41
C ALA A 103 -10.04 -19.78 15.12
N ALA A 104 -11.19 -19.25 15.53
CA ALA A 104 -12.26 -20.04 16.12
C ALA A 104 -12.90 -21.01 15.11
N ALA A 105 -13.09 -20.59 13.86
CA ALA A 105 -13.59 -21.44 12.78
C ALA A 105 -12.62 -22.58 12.45
N GLU A 106 -11.32 -22.31 12.43
CA GLU A 106 -10.28 -23.33 12.23
C GLU A 106 -10.25 -24.36 13.37
N GLN A 107 -10.38 -23.92 14.63
CA GLN A 107 -10.47 -24.84 15.77
C GLN A 107 -11.73 -25.71 15.68
N ARG A 108 -12.88 -25.12 15.32
CA ARG A 108 -14.14 -25.84 15.17
C ARG A 108 -14.09 -26.86 14.03
N SER A 109 -13.50 -26.51 12.89
CA SER A 109 -13.36 -27.43 11.77
C SER A 109 -12.41 -28.60 12.10
N LYS A 110 -11.31 -28.34 12.82
CA LYS A 110 -10.41 -29.38 13.34
C LYS A 110 -11.17 -30.33 14.28
N ALA A 111 -11.92 -29.82 15.25
CA ALA A 111 -12.71 -30.64 16.17
C ALA A 111 -13.79 -31.47 15.44
N GLN A 112 -14.50 -30.89 14.47
CA GLN A 112 -15.47 -31.62 13.66
C GLN A 112 -14.82 -32.71 12.80
N SER A 113 -13.64 -32.43 12.22
CA SER A 113 -12.88 -33.42 11.45
C SER A 113 -12.43 -34.59 12.32
N PHE A 114 -12.08 -34.32 13.57
CA PHE A 114 -11.70 -35.33 14.55
C PHE A 114 -12.89 -36.24 14.91
N VAL A 115 -14.03 -35.65 15.31
CA VAL A 115 -15.25 -36.42 15.63
C VAL A 115 -15.71 -37.28 14.45
N LYS A 116 -15.66 -36.75 13.23
CA LYS A 116 -15.99 -37.52 12.01
C LYS A 116 -15.08 -38.75 11.88
N LYS A 117 -13.77 -38.59 12.04
CA LYS A 117 -12.79 -39.70 11.99
C LYS A 117 -13.05 -40.75 13.07
N GLU A 118 -13.36 -40.34 14.30
CA GLU A 118 -13.66 -41.28 15.39
C GLU A 118 -14.95 -42.07 15.13
N SER A 119 -16.01 -41.41 14.64
CA SER A 119 -17.29 -42.07 14.34
C SER A 119 -17.18 -43.16 13.25
N THR A 120 -16.26 -42.98 12.29
CA THR A 120 -15.96 -43.97 11.25
C THR A 120 -15.29 -45.22 11.81
N ILE A 121 -14.45 -45.10 12.83
CA ILE A 121 -13.69 -46.23 13.41
C ILE A 121 -14.58 -47.06 14.35
N VAL A 122 -15.54 -46.45 15.04
CA VAL A 122 -16.41 -47.14 16.01
C VAL A 122 -17.61 -47.84 15.35
N SER A 123 -18.00 -47.41 14.14
CA SER A 123 -19.18 -47.95 13.43
C SER A 123 -18.91 -49.21 12.60
N THR A 124 -17.66 -49.63 12.46
CA THR A 124 -17.30 -50.89 11.80
C THR A 124 -16.93 -51.95 12.86
N PRO A 125 -17.86 -52.85 13.23
CA PRO A 125 -17.44 -54.07 13.91
C PRO A 125 -16.48 -54.82 12.98
N LEU A 126 -15.39 -55.36 13.55
CA LEU A 126 -14.42 -56.22 12.89
C LEU A 126 -15.10 -57.51 12.40
N ALA A 127 -15.89 -57.42 11.33
CA ALA A 127 -16.58 -58.51 10.69
C ALA A 127 -16.77 -58.16 9.21
N SER A 128 -15.73 -58.38 8.41
CA SER A 128 -15.81 -59.13 7.16
C SER A 128 -14.50 -58.95 6.38
N ALA A 129 -13.59 -59.91 6.58
CA ALA A 129 -12.63 -60.24 5.55
C ALA A 129 -13.40 -60.82 4.36
N ASN A 130 -13.71 -59.98 3.36
CA ASN A 130 -13.83 -60.30 1.93
C ASN A 130 -14.71 -59.28 1.21
N GLY A 131 -14.22 -58.77 0.08
CA GLY A 131 -15.06 -58.21 -0.99
C GLY A 131 -14.63 -56.85 -1.49
N ASN A 132 -13.83 -56.85 -2.57
CA ASN A 132 -13.57 -55.75 -3.49
C ASN A 132 -14.71 -54.72 -3.57
N ARG A 133 -14.41 -53.44 -3.30
CA ARG A 133 -15.05 -52.31 -3.98
C ARG A 133 -14.02 -51.21 -4.29
N PHE A 134 -14.14 -50.77 -5.52
CA PHE A 134 -13.37 -49.79 -6.27
C PHE A 134 -13.41 -48.36 -5.69
N ALA A 135 -12.46 -47.56 -6.20
CA ALA A 135 -12.33 -46.11 -6.19
C ALA A 135 -11.52 -45.51 -5.01
N ASP A 136 -10.19 -45.58 -5.16
CA ASP A 136 -9.25 -44.59 -4.64
C ASP A 136 -9.56 -43.22 -5.26
N ASP A 137 -10.17 -42.31 -4.50
CA ASP A 137 -10.08 -40.87 -4.75
C ASP A 137 -8.86 -40.37 -3.96
N ASP A 138 -7.71 -40.48 -4.63
CA ASP A 138 -6.40 -40.02 -4.19
C ASP A 138 -6.39 -38.47 -4.28
N GLU A 139 -7.01 -37.80 -3.30
CA GLU A 139 -6.85 -36.35 -3.07
C GLU A 139 -5.42 -36.10 -2.60
N LYS A 140 -4.50 -36.07 -3.58
CA LYS A 140 -3.13 -35.60 -3.40
C LYS A 140 -3.18 -34.13 -2.97
N PRO A 141 -2.48 -33.72 -1.91
CA PRO A 141 -2.18 -32.30 -1.72
C PRO A 141 -1.32 -31.86 -2.91
N SER A 142 -1.96 -31.15 -3.84
CA SER A 142 -1.27 -30.48 -4.93
C SER A 142 -0.41 -29.38 -4.32
N VAL A 143 0.85 -29.71 -4.02
CA VAL A 143 1.87 -28.71 -3.70
C VAL A 143 2.17 -27.97 -5.00
N SER A 144 1.43 -26.91 -5.26
CA SER A 144 1.73 -25.99 -6.35
C SER A 144 2.98 -25.20 -5.98
N ASN A 145 4.14 -25.71 -6.35
CA ASN A 145 5.38 -24.93 -6.34
C ASN A 145 5.37 -24.00 -7.56
N MET A 146 4.53 -22.97 -7.52
CA MET A 146 4.61 -21.82 -8.43
C MET A 146 5.60 -20.81 -7.84
N THR A 147 6.87 -21.18 -7.81
CA THR A 147 7.96 -20.20 -7.63
C THR A 147 8.49 -19.83 -9.00
N SER A 148 7.76 -18.96 -9.69
CA SER A 148 8.27 -18.23 -10.85
C SER A 148 7.71 -16.81 -10.86
N GLY A 149 8.51 -15.90 -10.31
CA GLY A 149 8.58 -14.51 -10.75
C GLY A 149 7.76 -13.49 -9.98
N LYS A 150 8.38 -12.90 -8.94
CA LYS A 150 8.37 -11.44 -8.69
C LYS A 150 9.36 -11.08 -7.57
N ASP A 151 10.64 -11.17 -7.86
CA ASP A 151 11.61 -10.28 -7.23
C ASP A 151 11.38 -8.88 -7.82
N GLY A 152 10.40 -8.18 -7.26
CA GLY A 152 10.35 -6.74 -7.34
C GLY A 152 11.51 -6.23 -6.50
N GLN A 153 12.65 -6.02 -7.15
CA GLN A 153 13.77 -5.32 -6.55
C GLN A 153 13.30 -3.91 -6.19
N VAL A 154 13.06 -3.72 -4.89
CA VAL A 154 12.96 -2.43 -4.26
C VAL A 154 14.32 -1.77 -4.44
N CYS A 155 14.43 -0.83 -5.38
CA CYS A 155 15.53 0.12 -5.40
C CYS A 155 15.35 1.06 -4.22
N THR A 156 16.22 0.91 -3.22
CA THR A 156 16.67 2.01 -2.36
C THR A 156 17.38 3.08 -3.17
#